data_AF-A0A9P7G619-F1
#
_entry.id   AF-A0A9P7G619-F1
#
_cell.length_a   1.000
_cell.length_b   1.000
_cell.length_c   1.000
_cell.angle_alpha   90.00
_cell.angle_beta   90.00
_cell.angle_gamma   90.00
#
_symmetry.space_group_name_H-M   'P 1'
#
loop_
_entity.id
_entity.type
_entity.pdbx_description
1 polymer ?
#
loop_
_entity_poly.entity_id
_entity_poly.type
_entity_poly.pdbx_seq_one_letter_code
_entity_poly.pdbx_strand_id
1 'polypeptide(L)'
;MHTLASFLSKSLHTLIDILLPAYREVYNLCKILHRDISARNILIDAEGRGILNDWDLASKLKHGRHHERVGTWQFMSCLLVSKHHTIHTIQDDFESIFHVVLYHALRYLPHSGARENVLELVRQIFDDQMLDNEGNRIGGYGKRNLFENDASLGTFHSPPLQRLVSAMRGAFRQWIRFFDPPKADVTSVMHDLLAMAAENPPTSTSLTRPASTSGFVLDGFDSLDRMFYTVLTSTTMTWPQDEAPTDCFPRLRELENK
;
A
#
# COMPACT_ATOMS: atom_id res chain seq x y z
N MET A 1 -27.48 -9.65 -4.02
CA MET A 1 -26.03 -9.42 -3.83
C MET A 1 -25.38 -9.44 -5.20
N HIS A 2 -24.94 -8.30 -5.70
CA HIS A 2 -24.20 -8.21 -6.96
C HIS A 2 -22.70 -8.27 -6.65
N THR A 3 -21.93 -8.99 -7.46
CA THR A 3 -20.47 -9.03 -7.34
C THR A 3 -19.87 -7.72 -7.82
N LEU A 4 -18.74 -7.33 -7.20
CA LEU A 4 -18.02 -6.05 -7.40
C LEU A 4 -17.88 -5.62 -8.88
N ALA A 5 -17.80 -6.60 -9.81
CA ALA A 5 -17.62 -6.43 -11.25
C ALA A 5 -18.57 -5.43 -11.95
N SER A 6 -19.84 -5.35 -11.56
CA SER A 6 -20.82 -4.47 -12.22
C SER A 6 -20.91 -3.05 -11.65
N PHE A 7 -20.13 -2.75 -10.61
CA PHE A 7 -20.22 -1.50 -9.84
C PHE A 7 -18.98 -0.60 -10.00
N LEU A 8 -17.96 -1.00 -10.77
CA LEU A 8 -16.56 -0.55 -10.63
C LEU A 8 -16.16 0.87 -10.99
N SER A 9 -16.99 1.63 -11.71
CA SER A 9 -16.75 3.07 -11.83
C SER A 9 -17.38 3.90 -10.71
N LYS A 10 -18.48 3.42 -10.11
CA LYS A 10 -19.09 4.01 -8.92
C LYS A 10 -18.43 3.53 -7.61
N SER A 11 -17.76 2.38 -7.61
CA SER A 11 -17.26 1.73 -6.39
C SER A 11 -15.83 2.06 -5.97
N LEU A 12 -14.99 2.70 -6.79
CA LEU A 12 -13.66 3.12 -6.29
C LEU A 12 -13.73 4.32 -5.34
N HIS A 13 -14.69 5.25 -5.54
CA HIS A 13 -14.96 6.29 -4.53
C HIS A 13 -15.55 5.65 -3.29
N THR A 14 -16.51 4.74 -3.49
CA THR A 14 -17.12 3.96 -2.39
C THR A 14 -16.04 3.22 -1.58
N LEU A 15 -15.02 2.64 -2.22
CA LEU A 15 -13.92 1.98 -1.53
C LEU A 15 -13.15 2.95 -0.63
N ILE A 16 -12.74 4.10 -1.15
CA ILE A 16 -11.90 5.05 -0.40
C ILE A 16 -12.72 5.85 0.63
N ASP A 17 -13.87 6.39 0.21
CA ASP A 17 -14.76 7.21 1.03
C ASP A 17 -15.47 6.39 2.12
N ILE A 18 -15.44 5.05 2.04
CA ILE A 18 -16.09 4.19 3.03
C ILE A 18 -15.12 3.34 3.82
N LEU A 19 -14.13 2.66 3.20
CA LEU A 19 -13.19 1.87 4.01
C LEU A 19 -12.46 2.75 4.99
N LEU A 20 -11.95 3.89 4.53
CA LEU A 20 -11.07 4.67 5.37
C LEU A 20 -11.82 5.25 6.57
N PRO A 21 -12.98 5.94 6.42
CA PRO A 21 -13.71 6.42 7.57
C PRO A 21 -14.24 5.30 8.46
N ALA A 22 -14.76 4.20 7.90
CA ALA A 22 -15.27 3.08 8.69
C ALA A 22 -14.16 2.41 9.50
N TYR A 23 -13.01 2.13 8.88
CA TYR A 23 -11.88 1.53 9.58
C TYR A 23 -11.30 2.49 10.62
N ARG A 24 -11.20 3.78 10.30
CA ARG A 24 -10.76 4.82 11.23
C ARG A 24 -11.65 4.90 12.46
N GLU A 25 -12.97 4.86 12.29
CA GLU A 25 -13.93 4.88 13.39
C GLU A 25 -13.77 3.66 14.29
N VAL A 26 -13.73 2.45 13.72
CA VAL A 26 -13.51 1.21 14.49
C VAL A 26 -12.19 1.25 15.23
N TYR A 27 -11.10 1.65 14.57
CA TYR A 27 -9.79 1.72 15.21
C TYR A 27 -9.77 2.77 16.33
N ASN A 28 -10.41 3.92 16.14
CA ASN A 28 -10.50 4.96 17.17
C ASN A 28 -11.23 4.51 18.42
N LEU A 29 -12.38 3.86 18.24
CA LEU A 29 -13.23 3.40 19.34
C LEU A 29 -12.65 2.17 20.04
N CYS A 30 -12.13 1.22 19.27
CA CYS A 30 -11.87 -0.14 19.77
C CYS A 30 -10.38 -0.51 19.85
N LYS A 31 -9.49 0.22 19.14
CA LYS A 31 -8.06 -0.11 18.98
C LYS A 31 -7.86 -1.55 18.48
N ILE A 32 -8.68 -1.94 17.51
CA ILE A 32 -8.71 -3.25 16.86
C ILE A 32 -8.08 -3.15 15.48
N LEU A 33 -7.16 -4.07 15.19
CA LEU A 33 -6.63 -4.37 13.87
C LEU A 33 -7.54 -5.40 13.21
N HIS A 34 -7.87 -5.21 11.93
CA HIS A 34 -8.71 -6.13 11.18
C HIS A 34 -7.95 -7.39 10.74
N ARG A 35 -6.71 -7.22 10.24
CA ARG A 35 -5.80 -8.31 9.81
C ARG A 35 -6.22 -9.13 8.59
N ASP A 36 -7.30 -8.75 7.91
CA ASP A 36 -7.73 -9.38 6.65
C ASP A 36 -8.55 -8.43 5.78
N ILE A 37 -8.06 -7.20 5.61
CA ILE A 37 -8.70 -6.26 4.68
C ILE A 37 -8.47 -6.76 3.26
N SER A 38 -9.56 -7.10 2.57
CA SER A 38 -9.53 -7.67 1.23
C SER A 38 -10.81 -7.31 0.47
N ALA A 39 -10.76 -7.42 -0.86
CA ALA A 39 -11.91 -7.13 -1.73
C ALA A 39 -13.19 -7.92 -1.35
N ARG A 40 -13.01 -9.16 -0.87
CA ARG A 40 -14.12 -10.04 -0.46
C ARG A 40 -14.76 -9.63 0.86
N ASN A 41 -14.03 -8.89 1.70
CA ASN A 41 -14.50 -8.47 3.02
C ASN A 41 -15.14 -7.06 3.00
N ILE A 42 -15.30 -6.49 1.80
CA ILE A 42 -15.87 -5.17 1.59
C ILE A 42 -17.21 -5.37 0.88
N LEU A 43 -18.29 -5.10 1.62
CA LEU A 43 -19.64 -5.17 1.10
C LEU A 43 -20.08 -3.78 0.66
N ILE A 44 -20.68 -3.67 -0.53
CA ILE A 44 -21.27 -2.43 -1.04
C ILE A 44 -22.73 -2.73 -1.39
N ASP A 45 -23.66 -1.91 -0.89
CA ASP A 45 -25.08 -2.03 -1.20
C ASP A 45 -25.48 -1.27 -2.48
N ALA A 46 -26.77 -1.36 -2.85
CA ALA A 46 -27.29 -0.74 -4.06
C ALA A 46 -27.23 0.80 -4.02
N GLU A 47 -27.23 1.37 -2.81
CA GLU A 47 -27.14 2.81 -2.57
C GLU A 47 -25.68 3.31 -2.57
N GLY A 48 -24.71 2.41 -2.76
CA GLY A 48 -23.30 2.76 -2.73
C GLY A 48 -22.77 2.99 -1.31
N ARG A 49 -23.43 2.45 -0.28
CA ARG A 49 -22.90 2.41 1.09
C ARG A 49 -22.08 1.14 1.27
N GLY A 50 -21.00 1.25 2.02
CA GLY A 50 -20.00 0.20 2.20
C GLY A 50 -19.88 -0.24 3.65
N ILE A 51 -19.55 -1.50 3.87
CA ILE A 51 -19.30 -2.08 5.20
C ILE A 51 -18.07 -2.99 5.11
N LEU A 52 -17.18 -2.89 6.10
CA LEU A 52 -16.08 -3.83 6.30
C LEU A 52 -16.55 -4.98 7.21
N ASN A 53 -16.52 -6.22 6.68
CA ASN A 53 -16.99 -7.43 7.35
C ASN A 53 -15.82 -8.37 7.74
N ASP A 54 -16.14 -9.56 8.26
CA ASP A 54 -15.17 -10.66 8.49
C ASP A 54 -14.05 -10.27 9.49
N TRP A 55 -14.48 -9.93 10.70
CA TRP A 55 -13.61 -9.54 11.82
C TRP A 55 -13.05 -10.73 12.60
N ASP A 56 -13.14 -11.95 12.07
CA ASP A 56 -12.76 -13.19 12.80
C ASP A 56 -11.25 -13.25 13.08
N LEU A 57 -10.43 -12.61 12.24
CA LEU A 57 -8.99 -12.49 12.42
C LEU A 57 -8.57 -11.26 13.23
N ALA A 58 -9.54 -10.42 13.62
CA ALA A 58 -9.28 -9.14 14.25
C ALA A 58 -8.63 -9.30 15.63
N SER A 59 -7.77 -8.34 16.00
CA SER A 59 -7.06 -8.39 17.28
C SER A 59 -6.83 -6.99 17.87
N LYS A 60 -6.86 -6.92 19.20
CA LYS A 60 -6.44 -5.71 19.94
C LYS A 60 -4.93 -5.68 20.02
N LEU A 61 -4.32 -4.51 19.86
CA LEU A 61 -2.86 -4.27 19.96
C LEU A 61 -2.18 -4.79 21.24
N LYS A 62 -2.95 -5.08 22.30
CA LYS A 62 -2.44 -5.51 23.61
C LYS A 62 -2.46 -7.04 23.81
N HIS A 63 -2.95 -7.84 22.85
CA HIS A 63 -3.25 -9.26 23.08
C HIS A 63 -2.55 -10.19 22.06
N GLY A 64 -1.35 -10.65 22.44
CA GLY A 64 -0.78 -12.01 22.30
C GLY A 64 -0.67 -12.77 20.96
N ARG A 65 -1.51 -12.52 19.95
CA ARG A 65 -1.53 -13.28 18.67
C ARG A 65 -0.95 -12.51 17.48
N HIS A 66 -0.13 -11.49 17.72
CA HIS A 66 0.35 -10.60 16.67
C HIS A 66 1.36 -11.24 15.72
N HIS A 67 2.01 -12.34 16.12
CA HIS A 67 3.06 -13.00 15.34
C HIS A 67 2.54 -13.99 14.30
N GLU A 68 1.24 -14.32 14.33
CA GLU A 68 0.65 -15.19 13.32
C GLU A 68 0.33 -14.36 12.08
N ARG A 69 0.98 -14.71 10.96
CA ARG A 69 0.70 -14.09 9.67
C ARG A 69 -0.59 -14.68 9.11
N VAL A 70 -1.64 -13.86 9.13
CA VAL A 70 -2.98 -14.19 8.65
C VAL A 70 -3.44 -13.17 7.61
N GLY A 71 -4.51 -13.50 6.91
CA GLY A 71 -5.15 -12.63 5.93
C GLY A 71 -4.96 -13.09 4.48
N THR A 72 -5.41 -12.25 3.55
CA THR A 72 -5.36 -12.54 2.11
C THR A 72 -4.01 -12.09 1.50
N TRP A 73 -3.19 -13.04 1.03
CA TRP A 73 -1.81 -12.80 0.54
C TRP A 73 -1.67 -11.60 -0.41
N GLN A 74 -2.61 -11.46 -1.35
CA GLN A 74 -2.63 -10.37 -2.32
C GLN A 74 -2.63 -9.01 -1.63
N PHE A 75 -3.39 -8.85 -0.55
CA PHE A 75 -3.59 -7.56 0.11
C PHE A 75 -2.73 -7.39 1.37
N MET A 76 -2.06 -8.43 1.87
CA MET A 76 -1.10 -8.28 2.97
C MET A 76 0.00 -7.28 2.62
N SER A 77 0.48 -6.57 3.64
CA SER A 77 1.58 -5.61 3.49
C SER A 77 2.90 -6.26 3.07
N CYS A 78 3.76 -5.48 2.43
CA CYS A 78 5.09 -5.87 2.02
C CYS A 78 5.93 -6.42 3.19
N LEU A 79 5.92 -5.74 4.34
CA LEU A 79 6.69 -6.15 5.51
C LEU A 79 6.15 -7.43 6.15
N LEU A 80 4.82 -7.62 6.11
CA LEU A 80 4.18 -8.81 6.66
C LEU A 80 4.46 -10.06 5.82
N VAL A 81 4.49 -9.96 4.49
CA VAL A 81 4.80 -11.12 3.63
C VAL A 81 6.31 -11.41 3.49
N SER A 82 7.18 -10.43 3.74
CA SER A 82 8.62 -10.58 3.53
C SER A 82 9.37 -11.28 4.67
N LYS A 83 8.84 -11.28 5.89
CA LYS A 83 9.42 -11.99 7.03
C LYS A 83 8.35 -12.84 7.71
N HIS A 84 8.69 -14.10 7.99
CA HIS A 84 7.84 -14.94 8.83
C HIS A 84 7.84 -14.37 10.27
N HIS A 85 6.69 -14.42 10.95
CA HIS A 85 6.50 -13.93 12.34
C HIS A 85 6.51 -12.41 12.59
N THR A 86 6.35 -11.59 11.55
CA THR A 86 6.17 -10.13 11.71
C THR A 86 4.89 -9.83 12.50
N ILE A 87 4.98 -8.85 13.41
CA ILE A 87 3.85 -8.33 14.17
C ILE A 87 2.94 -7.56 13.22
N HIS A 88 1.67 -7.96 13.11
CA HIS A 88 0.68 -7.16 12.39
C HIS A 88 0.39 -5.87 13.14
N THR A 89 0.52 -4.76 12.42
CA THR A 89 0.36 -3.38 12.90
C THR A 89 -0.78 -2.69 12.17
N ILE A 90 -1.13 -1.49 12.60
CA ILE A 90 -2.16 -0.72 11.90
C ILE A 90 -1.72 -0.29 10.50
N GLN A 91 -0.43 -0.08 10.32
CA GLN A 91 0.16 0.26 9.03
C GLN A 91 -0.06 -0.83 8.00
N ASP A 92 -0.09 -2.09 8.43
CA ASP A 92 -0.37 -3.23 7.56
C ASP A 92 -1.84 -3.25 7.09
N ASP A 93 -2.79 -2.87 7.96
CA ASP A 93 -4.20 -2.70 7.57
C ASP A 93 -4.36 -1.53 6.59
N PHE A 94 -3.68 -0.40 6.80
CA PHE A 94 -3.69 0.70 5.83
C PHE A 94 -3.04 0.33 4.48
N GLU A 95 -1.95 -0.44 4.50
CA GLU A 95 -1.32 -0.93 3.27
C GLU A 95 -2.27 -1.89 2.54
N SER A 96 -3.03 -2.69 3.28
CA SER A 96 -4.07 -3.57 2.71
C SER A 96 -5.19 -2.77 2.03
N ILE A 97 -5.66 -1.67 2.63
CA ILE A 97 -6.62 -0.74 2.01
C ILE A 97 -6.05 -0.21 0.68
N PHE A 98 -4.78 0.22 0.69
CA PHE A 98 -4.10 0.69 -0.52
C PHE A 98 -4.02 -0.39 -1.60
N HIS A 99 -3.63 -1.62 -1.23
CA HIS A 99 -3.52 -2.74 -2.16
C HIS A 99 -4.87 -3.08 -2.80
N VAL A 100 -5.96 -3.06 -2.03
CA VAL A 100 -7.32 -3.25 -2.57
C VAL A 100 -7.65 -2.15 -3.59
N VAL A 101 -7.43 -0.88 -3.25
CA VAL A 101 -7.69 0.26 -4.16
C VAL A 101 -6.85 0.14 -5.44
N LEU A 102 -5.56 -0.13 -5.31
CA LEU A 102 -4.64 -0.21 -6.44
C LEU A 102 -4.95 -1.40 -7.35
N TYR A 103 -5.25 -2.58 -6.79
CA TYR A 103 -5.62 -3.77 -7.55
C TYR A 103 -6.83 -3.48 -8.45
N HIS A 104 -7.88 -2.86 -7.90
CA HIS A 104 -9.08 -2.52 -8.67
C HIS A 104 -8.84 -1.40 -9.65
N ALA A 105 -8.05 -0.40 -9.29
CA ALA A 105 -7.66 0.68 -10.19
C ALA A 105 -6.91 0.15 -11.43
N LEU A 106 -5.92 -0.73 -11.23
CA LEU A 106 -5.16 -1.32 -12.34
C LEU A 106 -6.02 -2.22 -13.22
N ARG A 107 -6.98 -2.93 -12.61
CA ARG A 107 -7.85 -3.87 -13.33
C ARG A 107 -8.97 -3.19 -14.11
N TYR A 108 -9.54 -2.10 -13.60
CA TYR A 108 -10.82 -1.59 -14.11
C TYR A 108 -10.80 -0.13 -14.57
N LEU A 109 -9.72 0.63 -14.29
CA LEU A 109 -9.63 2.04 -14.67
C LEU A 109 -8.63 2.27 -15.80
N PRO A 110 -8.86 3.27 -16.66
CA PRO A 110 -7.90 3.66 -17.68
C PRO A 110 -6.58 4.19 -17.08
N HIS A 111 -5.47 3.63 -17.54
CA HIS A 111 -4.11 4.08 -17.23
C HIS A 111 -3.16 3.84 -18.41
N SER A 112 -2.03 4.56 -18.40
CA SER A 112 -1.05 4.54 -19.50
C SER A 112 0.08 3.51 -19.33
N GLY A 113 0.19 2.87 -18.16
CA GLY A 113 1.43 2.21 -17.72
C GLY A 113 1.59 0.75 -18.01
N ALA A 114 0.51 0.04 -18.25
CA ALA A 114 0.56 -1.40 -18.46
C ALA A 114 0.27 -1.77 -19.93
N ARG A 115 0.84 -0.99 -20.86
CA ARG A 115 0.65 -1.14 -22.31
C ARG A 115 1.03 -2.52 -22.86
N GLU A 116 1.85 -3.31 -22.14
CA GLU A 116 2.27 -4.64 -22.60
C GLU A 116 1.60 -5.81 -21.88
N ASN A 117 1.38 -5.76 -20.55
CA ASN A 117 0.60 -6.78 -19.82
C ASN A 117 0.21 -6.36 -18.37
N VAL A 118 -0.98 -5.77 -18.17
CA VAL A 118 -1.54 -5.42 -16.84
C VAL A 118 -1.58 -6.62 -15.90
N LEU A 119 -1.95 -7.78 -16.43
CA LEU A 119 -2.10 -9.00 -15.64
C LEU A 119 -0.76 -9.45 -15.07
N GLU A 120 0.32 -9.32 -15.83
CA GLU A 120 1.66 -9.64 -15.36
C GLU A 120 2.14 -8.65 -14.28
N LEU A 121 1.89 -7.36 -14.48
CA LEU A 121 2.17 -6.35 -13.45
C LEU A 121 1.43 -6.66 -12.13
N VAL A 122 0.14 -7.01 -12.22
CA VAL A 122 -0.66 -7.39 -11.05
C VAL A 122 -0.11 -8.66 -10.40
N ARG A 123 0.27 -9.69 -11.16
CA ARG A 123 0.88 -10.90 -10.61
C ARG A 123 2.19 -10.61 -9.90
N GLN A 124 3.06 -9.81 -10.51
CA GLN A 124 4.33 -9.41 -9.92
C GLN A 124 4.15 -8.66 -8.61
N ILE A 125 3.15 -7.79 -8.50
CA ILE A 125 2.90 -7.02 -7.28
C ILE A 125 2.18 -7.87 -6.22
N PHE A 126 1.07 -8.51 -6.59
CA PHE A 126 0.13 -9.06 -5.62
C PHE A 126 0.30 -10.56 -5.38
N ASP A 127 0.78 -11.33 -6.36
CA ASP A 127 0.91 -12.80 -6.30
C ASP A 127 2.34 -13.29 -6.06
N ASP A 128 3.31 -12.37 -5.90
CA ASP A 128 4.71 -12.69 -5.58
C ASP A 128 4.81 -13.50 -4.29
N GLN A 129 5.21 -14.76 -4.43
CA GLN A 129 5.41 -15.72 -3.35
C GLN A 129 6.50 -16.74 -3.72
N MET A 130 7.31 -17.11 -2.73
CA MET A 130 8.32 -18.16 -2.79
C MET A 130 8.38 -18.88 -1.43
N LEU A 131 9.18 -19.95 -1.34
CA LEU A 131 9.47 -20.61 -0.07
C LEU A 131 10.87 -20.22 0.39
N ASP A 132 11.01 -19.93 1.67
CA ASP A 132 12.33 -19.80 2.30
C ASP A 132 12.95 -21.17 2.59
N ASN A 133 14.16 -21.17 3.17
CA ASN A 133 14.90 -22.38 3.51
C ASN A 133 14.20 -23.25 4.58
N GLU A 134 13.23 -22.68 5.30
CA GLU A 134 12.46 -23.36 6.35
C GLU A 134 11.11 -23.85 5.82
N GLY A 135 10.82 -23.62 4.54
CA GLY A 135 9.55 -23.99 3.89
C GLY A 135 8.42 -23.02 4.17
N ASN A 136 8.68 -21.86 4.78
CA ASN A 136 7.67 -20.83 4.97
C ASN A 136 7.46 -20.05 3.67
N ARG A 137 6.21 -19.70 3.39
CA ARG A 137 5.90 -18.77 2.28
C ARG A 137 6.47 -17.38 2.59
N ILE A 138 7.19 -16.76 1.68
CA ILE A 138 7.66 -15.38 1.78
C ILE A 138 7.48 -14.67 0.43
N GLY A 139 7.51 -13.35 0.39
CA GLY A 139 7.41 -12.59 -0.85
C GLY A 139 7.40 -11.09 -0.60
N GLY A 140 6.65 -10.35 -1.42
CA GLY A 140 6.49 -8.90 -1.28
C GLY A 140 7.62 -8.09 -1.91
N TYR A 141 8.47 -8.69 -2.74
CA TYR A 141 9.44 -7.97 -3.58
C TYR A 141 8.72 -7.04 -4.55
N GLY A 142 7.66 -7.51 -5.20
CA GLY A 142 6.85 -6.66 -6.08
C GLY A 142 6.15 -5.52 -5.34
N LYS A 143 5.60 -5.80 -4.16
CA LYS A 143 5.03 -4.78 -3.26
C LYS A 143 6.08 -3.78 -2.80
N ARG A 144 7.29 -4.22 -2.46
CA ARG A 144 8.40 -3.33 -2.10
C ARG A 144 8.78 -2.44 -3.27
N ASN A 145 8.96 -3.04 -4.45
CA ASN A 145 9.33 -2.34 -5.68
C ASN A 145 8.29 -1.27 -6.07
N LEU A 146 7.00 -1.57 -5.87
CA LEU A 146 5.91 -0.62 -6.01
C LEU A 146 6.13 0.64 -5.17
N PHE A 147 6.62 0.51 -3.93
CA PHE A 147 6.87 1.66 -3.07
C PHE A 147 8.22 2.31 -3.31
N GLU A 148 9.31 1.54 -3.37
CA GLU A 148 10.68 2.07 -3.37
C GLU A 148 11.13 2.59 -4.73
N ASN A 149 10.70 1.94 -5.81
CA ASN A 149 11.12 2.26 -7.16
C ASN A 149 9.96 2.83 -7.97
N ASP A 150 10.28 3.34 -9.16
CA ASP A 150 9.27 3.82 -10.10
C ASP A 150 8.65 2.64 -10.86
N ALA A 151 8.02 1.72 -10.12
CA ALA A 151 7.23 0.65 -10.70
C ALA A 151 6.30 1.26 -11.76
N SER A 152 6.38 0.75 -12.99
CA SER A 152 5.69 1.31 -14.15
C SER A 152 4.18 1.01 -14.11
N LEU A 153 3.50 1.49 -13.07
CA LEU A 153 2.04 1.60 -13.03
C LEU A 153 1.52 2.52 -14.13
N GLY A 154 2.41 3.39 -14.65
CA GLY A 154 2.10 4.55 -15.48
C GLY A 154 1.15 5.50 -14.80
N THR A 155 0.39 6.21 -15.61
CA THR A 155 -0.44 7.31 -15.17
C THR A 155 -1.91 6.94 -15.28
N PHE A 156 -2.62 6.94 -14.16
CA PHE A 156 -4.07 6.88 -14.14
C PHE A 156 -4.65 8.13 -14.79
N HIS A 157 -5.65 7.95 -15.68
CA HIS A 157 -6.28 9.09 -16.34
C HIS A 157 -7.04 9.99 -15.35
N SER A 158 -7.47 9.44 -14.21
CA SER A 158 -8.06 10.18 -13.09
C SER A 158 -6.97 10.94 -12.29
N PRO A 159 -6.90 12.28 -12.35
CA PRO A 159 -5.92 13.04 -11.57
C PRO A 159 -6.07 12.86 -10.04
N PRO A 160 -7.29 12.81 -9.46
CA PRO A 160 -7.47 12.48 -8.05
C PRO A 160 -6.87 11.13 -7.65
N LEU A 161 -7.10 10.08 -8.45
CA LEU A 161 -6.52 8.76 -8.20
C LEU A 161 -5.01 8.77 -8.29
N GLN A 162 -4.47 9.41 -9.33
CA GLN A 162 -3.03 9.50 -9.53
C GLN A 162 -2.34 10.16 -8.33
N ARG A 163 -2.92 11.24 -7.80
CA ARG A 163 -2.40 11.92 -6.60
C ARG A 163 -2.49 11.03 -5.37
N LEU A 164 -3.62 10.35 -5.16
CA LEU A 164 -3.78 9.41 -4.05
C LEU A 164 -2.72 8.30 -4.12
N VAL A 165 -2.57 7.65 -5.26
CA VAL A 165 -1.57 6.58 -5.45
C VAL A 165 -0.16 7.11 -5.21
N SER A 166 0.19 8.27 -5.76
CA SER A 166 1.51 8.87 -5.55
C SER A 166 1.79 9.21 -4.08
N ALA A 167 0.82 9.81 -3.38
CA ALA A 167 0.96 10.17 -1.97
C ALA A 167 1.12 8.94 -1.08
N MET A 168 0.28 7.92 -1.32
CA MET A 168 0.30 6.65 -0.61
C MET A 168 1.60 5.90 -0.84
N ARG A 169 2.10 5.86 -2.07
CA ARG A 169 3.42 5.28 -2.37
C ARG A 169 4.54 5.99 -1.61
N GLY A 170 4.52 7.32 -1.57
CA GLY A 170 5.50 8.12 -0.82
C GLY A 170 5.44 7.87 0.69
N ALA A 171 4.26 7.63 1.23
CA ALA A 171 4.04 7.32 2.64
C ALA A 171 4.58 5.95 3.04
N PHE A 172 4.14 4.90 2.34
CA PHE A 172 4.60 3.55 2.62
C PHE A 172 6.08 3.37 2.34
N ARG A 173 6.65 4.09 1.35
CA ARG A 173 8.10 4.16 1.17
C ARG A 173 8.82 4.67 2.41
N GLN A 174 8.35 5.75 3.03
CA GLN A 174 8.96 6.29 4.25
C GLN A 174 8.81 5.31 5.41
N TRP A 175 7.63 4.72 5.57
CA TRP A 175 7.36 3.69 6.57
C TRP A 175 8.29 2.47 6.44
N ILE A 176 8.38 1.90 5.24
CA ILE A 176 9.23 0.74 4.95
C ILE A 176 10.69 1.06 5.26
N ARG A 177 11.20 2.23 4.84
CA ARG A 177 12.57 2.65 5.12
C ARG A 177 12.86 2.89 6.60
N PHE A 178 11.84 3.24 7.39
CA PHE A 178 12.00 3.39 8.83
C PHE A 178 12.11 2.02 9.53
N PHE A 179 11.27 1.04 9.16
CA PHE A 179 11.26 -0.29 9.79
C PHE A 179 12.34 -1.25 9.26
N ASP A 180 12.64 -1.18 7.98
CA ASP A 180 13.57 -2.05 7.29
C ASP A 180 14.46 -1.19 6.38
N PRO A 181 15.35 -0.37 6.97
CA PRO A 181 16.20 0.52 6.20
C PRO A 181 17.05 -0.27 5.20
N PRO A 182 17.27 0.27 3.99
CA PRO A 182 18.17 -0.36 3.05
C PRO A 182 19.52 -0.56 3.74
N LYS A 183 20.07 -1.78 3.62
CA LYS A 183 21.39 -2.09 4.16
C LYS A 183 22.35 -1.04 3.60
N ALA A 184 23.03 -0.31 4.50
CA ALA A 184 24.00 0.68 4.09
C ALA A 184 24.98 0.01 3.13
N ASP A 185 25.19 0.61 1.95
CA ASP A 185 26.29 0.20 1.10
C ASP A 185 27.56 0.58 1.85
N VAL A 186 28.18 -0.43 2.47
CA VAL A 186 29.40 -0.28 3.27
C VAL A 186 30.50 0.37 2.43
N THR A 187 30.43 0.26 1.10
CA THR A 187 31.33 0.89 0.13
C THR A 187 31.14 2.40 0.07
N SER A 188 29.90 2.89 0.07
CA SER A 188 29.59 4.33 0.12
C SER A 188 29.99 4.93 1.47
N VAL A 189 29.67 4.24 2.57
CA VAL A 189 30.06 4.70 3.91
C VAL A 189 31.58 4.70 4.08
N MET A 190 32.28 3.67 3.58
CA MET A 190 33.74 3.65 3.54
C MET A 190 34.31 4.77 2.67
N HIS A 191 33.74 5.03 1.50
CA HIS A 191 34.19 6.09 0.61
C HIS A 191 34.02 7.47 1.25
N ASP A 192 32.89 7.72 1.91
CA ASP A 192 32.62 8.97 2.63
C ASP A 192 33.52 9.12 3.85
N LEU A 193 33.74 8.05 4.62
CA LEU A 193 34.68 8.06 5.76
C LEU A 193 36.13 8.28 5.31
N LEU A 194 36.54 7.68 4.20
CA LEU A 194 37.87 7.89 3.61
C LEU A 194 38.02 9.30 3.05
N ALA A 195 36.97 9.87 2.45
CA ALA A 195 36.95 11.26 2.01
C ALA A 195 37.03 12.24 3.21
N MET A 196 36.27 11.97 4.28
CA MET A 196 36.33 12.74 5.53
C MET A 196 37.68 12.63 6.24
N ALA A 197 38.36 11.49 6.12
CA ALA A 197 39.71 11.30 6.67
C ALA A 197 40.81 11.90 5.78
N ALA A 198 40.53 12.10 4.49
CA ALA A 198 41.47 12.70 3.53
C ALA A 198 41.41 14.24 3.50
N GLU A 199 40.35 14.86 4.03
CA GLU A 199 40.27 16.30 4.22
C GLU A 199 40.95 16.72 5.53
N ASN A 200 41.98 17.59 5.44
CA ASN A 200 42.65 18.17 6.61
C ASN A 200 41.63 18.85 7.55
N PRO A 201 41.85 18.84 8.89
CA PRO A 201 40.85 19.32 9.84
C PRO A 201 40.53 20.81 9.58
N PRO A 202 39.25 21.20 9.47
CA PRO A 202 38.90 22.61 9.39
C PRO A 202 39.15 23.26 10.75
N THR A 203 39.90 24.35 10.74
CA THR A 203 39.98 25.29 11.85
C THR A 203 38.56 25.75 12.21
N SER A 204 38.16 25.48 13.45
CA SER A 204 36.99 26.00 14.17
C SER A 204 36.00 26.83 13.33
N THR A 205 35.06 26.16 12.66
CA THR A 205 33.84 26.81 12.17
C THR A 205 32.65 26.12 12.79
N SER A 206 31.78 26.89 13.42
CA SER A 206 30.61 26.42 14.19
C SER A 206 29.79 25.40 13.40
N LEU A 207 29.51 24.26 14.03
CA LEU A 207 28.53 23.28 13.60
C LEU A 207 27.14 23.93 13.52
N THR A 208 26.78 24.50 12.37
CA THR A 208 25.39 24.75 12.04
C THR A 208 24.75 23.42 11.72
N ARG A 209 23.97 22.93 12.69
CA ARG A 209 23.08 21.77 12.54
C ARG A 209 22.27 21.97 11.26
N PRO A 210 22.25 21.01 10.30
CA PRO A 210 21.41 21.15 9.13
C PRO A 210 19.97 21.35 9.62
N ALA A 211 19.29 22.33 9.01
CA ALA A 211 17.92 22.65 9.32
C ALA A 211 17.11 21.35 9.35
N SER A 212 16.44 21.10 10.48
CA SER A 212 15.46 20.01 10.58
C SER A 212 14.44 20.25 9.48
N THR A 213 14.49 19.46 8.41
CA THR A 213 13.35 19.29 7.54
C THR A 213 12.20 18.89 8.45
N SER A 214 11.18 19.73 8.51
CA SER A 214 9.91 19.46 9.18
C SER A 214 9.22 18.30 8.44
N GLY A 215 9.78 17.10 8.56
CA GLY A 215 9.28 15.89 7.96
C GLY A 215 8.14 15.36 8.81
N PHE A 216 7.03 15.01 8.16
CA PHE A 216 5.98 14.22 8.80
C PHE A 216 6.59 12.87 9.21
N VAL A 217 6.63 12.60 10.51
CA VAL A 217 7.03 11.27 11.02
C VAL A 217 5.80 10.36 10.92
N LEU A 218 5.93 9.27 10.17
CA LEU A 218 4.89 8.23 10.06
C LEU A 218 5.14 7.13 11.09
N ASP A 219 4.79 7.36 12.35
CA ASP A 219 5.08 6.45 13.48
C ASP A 219 3.83 5.79 14.10
N GLY A 220 2.64 6.11 13.59
CA GLY A 220 1.41 5.61 14.19
C GLY A 220 0.14 5.98 13.43
N PHE A 221 -1.00 5.51 13.95
CA PHE A 221 -2.33 5.74 13.37
C PHE A 221 -2.58 7.21 13.05
N ASP A 222 -2.35 8.13 13.98
CA ASP A 222 -2.70 9.55 13.81
C ASP A 222 -1.93 10.20 12.65
N SER A 223 -0.66 9.82 12.47
CA SER A 223 0.19 10.34 11.39
C SER A 223 -0.28 9.87 10.01
N LEU A 224 -0.63 8.58 9.88
CA LEU A 224 -1.17 8.00 8.65
C LEU A 224 -2.58 8.50 8.38
N ASP A 225 -3.46 8.45 9.39
CA ASP A 225 -4.82 8.96 9.30
C ASP A 225 -4.85 10.41 8.82
N ARG A 226 -4.03 11.28 9.43
CA ARG A 226 -3.93 12.69 9.01
C ARG A 226 -3.45 12.82 7.57
N MET A 227 -2.45 12.06 7.17
CA MET A 227 -1.92 12.10 5.82
C MET A 227 -2.96 11.62 4.80
N PHE A 228 -3.59 10.46 5.02
CA PHE A 228 -4.67 9.94 4.18
C PHE A 228 -5.81 10.95 4.09
N TYR A 229 -6.29 11.45 5.23
CA TYR A 229 -7.37 12.44 5.28
C TYR A 229 -6.98 13.70 4.51
N THR A 230 -5.77 14.22 4.69
CA THR A 230 -5.28 15.41 3.98
C THR A 230 -5.28 15.18 2.46
N VAL A 231 -4.81 14.02 1.99
CA VAL A 231 -4.79 13.71 0.56
C VAL A 231 -6.20 13.64 -0.01
N LEU A 232 -7.14 13.02 0.72
CA LEU A 232 -8.53 12.88 0.28
C LEU A 232 -9.29 14.21 0.33
N THR A 233 -9.11 15.03 1.36
CA THR A 233 -9.86 16.29 1.53
C THR A 233 -9.21 17.49 0.84
N SER A 234 -7.92 17.43 0.51
CA SER A 234 -7.23 18.50 -0.25
C SER A 234 -7.68 18.60 -1.70
N THR A 235 -8.50 17.67 -2.16
CA THR A 235 -9.00 17.64 -3.53
C THR A 235 -10.52 17.75 -3.54
N THR A 236 -11.04 18.73 -4.29
CA THR A 236 -12.37 18.61 -4.89
C THR A 236 -12.30 17.46 -5.90
N MET A 237 -12.43 16.23 -5.42
CA MET A 237 -12.35 15.04 -6.27
C MET A 237 -13.60 14.97 -7.15
N THR A 238 -13.58 15.67 -8.28
CA THR A 238 -14.53 15.43 -9.36
C THR A 238 -14.05 14.22 -10.15
N TRP A 239 -14.51 13.07 -9.74
CA TRP A 239 -14.23 11.81 -10.41
C TRP A 239 -15.15 11.59 -11.62
N PRO A 240 -14.75 10.82 -12.64
CA PRO A 240 -15.62 10.49 -13.77
C PRO A 240 -16.86 9.73 -13.29
N GLN A 241 -18.07 10.24 -13.55
CA GLN A 241 -19.32 9.67 -13.03
C GLN A 241 -19.82 8.44 -13.83
N ASP A 242 -19.33 8.18 -15.05
CA ASP A 242 -20.07 7.33 -16.01
C ASP A 242 -19.22 6.46 -16.95
N GLU A 243 -17.92 6.24 -16.69
CA GLU A 243 -17.17 5.30 -17.55
C GLU A 243 -17.50 3.86 -17.13
N ALA A 244 -18.09 3.05 -18.01
CA ALA A 244 -18.32 1.64 -17.70
C ALA A 244 -16.95 0.95 -17.47
N PRO A 245 -16.73 0.29 -16.32
CA PRO A 245 -15.46 -0.36 -16.02
C PRO A 245 -15.20 -1.44 -17.07
N THR A 246 -14.07 -1.31 -17.77
CA THR A 246 -13.61 -2.32 -18.72
C THR A 246 -12.56 -3.16 -18.00
N ASP A 247 -12.77 -4.46 -17.87
CA ASP A 247 -11.75 -5.36 -17.31
C ASP A 247 -10.52 -5.32 -18.23
N CYS A 248 -9.45 -4.71 -17.76
CA CYS A 248 -8.18 -4.57 -18.46
C CYS A 248 -7.39 -5.88 -18.49
N PHE A 249 -7.84 -6.93 -17.78
CA PHE A 249 -7.22 -8.24 -17.89
C PHE A 249 -7.68 -8.91 -19.19
N PRO A 250 -6.77 -9.59 -19.92
CA PRO A 250 -7.17 -10.37 -21.08
C PRO A 250 -8.23 -11.40 -20.68
N ARG A 251 -9.33 -11.48 -21.44
CA ARG A 251 -10.35 -12.51 -21.23
C ARG A 251 -9.68 -13.87 -21.42
N LEU A 252 -9.76 -14.74 -20.40
CA LEU A 252 -9.18 -16.10 -20.41
C LEU A 252 -9.71 -17.04 -21.52
N ARG A 253 -10.51 -16.57 -22.49
CA ARG A 253 -11.15 -17.40 -23.52
C ARG A 253 -10.30 -17.65 -24.78
N GLU A 254 -9.04 -17.24 -24.82
CA GLU A 254 -8.16 -17.47 -25.98
C GLU A 254 -6.92 -18.34 -25.71
N LEU A 255 -6.76 -18.86 -24.48
CA LEU A 255 -5.67 -19.77 -24.13
C LEU A 255 -6.09 -21.25 -24.00
N GLU A 256 -7.38 -21.57 -24.23
CA GLU A 256 -7.89 -22.96 -24.27
C GLU A 256 -8.08 -23.49 -25.71
N ASN A 257 -7.66 -22.74 -26.74
CA ASN A 257 -7.77 -23.17 -28.15
C ASN A 257 -6.44 -23.01 -28.93
N LYS A 258 -5.31 -23.40 -28.33
CA LYS A 258 -4.06 -23.69 -29.05
C LYS A 258 -3.34 -24.89 -28.45
#